data_AF-A0A6A7BUQ3-F1
#
_entry.id   AF-A0A6A7BUQ3-F1
#
_cell.length_a   1.000
_cell.length_b   1.000
_cell.length_c   1.000
_cell.angle_alpha   90.00
_cell.angle_beta   90.00
_cell.angle_gamma   90.00
#
_symmetry.space_group_name_H-M   'P 1'
#
loop_
_entity.id
_entity.type
_entity.pdbx_description
1 polymer ?
#
loop_
_entity_poly.entity_id
_entity_poly.type
_entity_poly.pdbx_seq_one_letter_code
_entity_poly.pdbx_strand_id
1 'polypeptide(L)'
;MDENRLDADVQQALERALLRVPHERLRLNLKSAQRHIEVAKTQKTFAGDKDVLQADRAVEMIDVTLGKARTLKQKLGSLVQEEQKLCSQQRARIEHLQDLHAISSVADPRYDGWARTRLNRLLVDHMLRLGYVEAAQKMAQETETENLTDIDLFVESSRIEKSLRKGELKPCLAWCTEHKQMLKKLKSTLDLDLRQQQLIESARSGDSSVLVDALKHARTHFSSKSAPGDQKFGLEAGGLLAHSPDMAVQPYHGLYSPSRYAELADKFVQTQLELVGALDVALLHPVLLSGISALKTPQCSSARREINNTKALSMAVTSSTCPICSPELNELARPLPFGHHDKSHVDEDLVVLPNGRVINHGRLQLLNQKLKVPKGKIRDPFSTTGEEWIESVVRKVFVF
;
A
#
# COMPACT_ATOMS: atom_id res chain seq x y z
N MET A 1 -5.00 -34.91 -5.33
CA MET A 1 -4.12 -33.76 -5.02
C MET A 1 -4.08 -33.68 -3.51
N ASP A 2 -2.89 -33.76 -2.90
CA ASP A 2 -2.76 -33.60 -1.45
C ASP A 2 -3.24 -32.20 -1.06
N GLU A 3 -4.35 -32.12 -0.32
CA GLU A 3 -5.00 -30.87 0.07
C GLU A 3 -4.09 -29.93 0.89
N ASN A 4 -2.97 -30.45 1.41
CA ASN A 4 -1.99 -29.72 2.21
C ASN A 4 -0.69 -29.36 1.46
N ARG A 5 -0.54 -29.71 0.19
CA ARG A 5 0.68 -29.40 -0.57
C ARG A 5 0.75 -27.89 -0.83
N LEU A 6 1.84 -27.28 -0.38
CA LEU A 6 2.09 -25.86 -0.59
C LEU A 6 2.55 -25.62 -2.03
N ASP A 7 1.87 -24.72 -2.74
CA ASP A 7 2.34 -24.21 -4.03
C ASP A 7 3.14 -22.91 -3.79
N ALA A 8 4.46 -23.08 -3.68
CA ALA A 8 5.39 -21.97 -3.44
C ALA A 8 5.43 -20.98 -4.62
N ASP A 9 5.23 -21.44 -5.86
CA ASP A 9 5.30 -20.61 -7.06
C ASP A 9 4.12 -19.62 -7.11
N VAL A 10 2.92 -20.09 -6.77
CA VAL A 10 1.72 -19.23 -6.67
C VAL A 10 1.89 -18.18 -5.59
N GLN A 11 2.41 -18.55 -4.42
CA GLN A 11 2.67 -17.59 -3.35
C GLN A 11 3.76 -16.58 -3.74
N GLN A 12 4.84 -17.01 -4.39
CA GLN A 12 5.88 -16.13 -4.89
C GLN A 12 5.36 -15.14 -5.94
N ALA A 13 4.42 -15.56 -6.80
CA ALA A 13 3.81 -14.67 -7.79
C ALA A 13 3.06 -13.50 -7.14
N LEU A 14 2.36 -13.73 -6.02
CA LEU A 14 1.72 -12.68 -5.23
C LEU A 14 2.74 -11.73 -4.59
N GLU A 15 3.92 -12.25 -4.29
CA GLU A 15 5.02 -11.52 -3.64
C GLU A 15 5.93 -10.77 -4.61
N ARG A 16 5.58 -10.67 -5.90
CA ARG A 16 6.42 -10.00 -6.91
C ARG A 16 6.82 -8.57 -6.53
N ALA A 17 5.92 -7.82 -5.90
CA ALA A 17 6.18 -6.45 -5.47
C ALA A 17 7.30 -6.39 -4.41
N LEU A 18 7.43 -7.42 -3.57
CA LEU A 18 8.46 -7.52 -2.52
C LEU A 18 9.87 -7.36 -3.10
N LEU A 19 10.15 -8.02 -4.23
CA LEU A 19 11.46 -7.98 -4.89
C LEU A 19 11.59 -6.81 -5.88
N ARG A 20 10.47 -6.36 -6.46
CA ARG A 20 10.50 -5.32 -7.50
C ARG A 20 10.86 -3.95 -6.94
N VAL A 21 10.31 -3.57 -5.79
CA VAL A 21 10.54 -2.26 -5.17
C VAL A 21 12.03 -2.00 -4.88
N PRO A 22 12.73 -2.83 -4.11
CA PRO A 22 14.17 -2.66 -3.84
C PRO A 22 15.02 -2.73 -5.11
N HIS A 23 14.64 -3.56 -6.09
CA HIS A 23 15.33 -3.60 -7.38
C HIS A 23 15.22 -2.28 -8.16
N GLU A 24 14.00 -1.72 -8.29
CA GLU A 24 13.82 -0.43 -8.95
C GLU A 24 14.51 0.70 -8.17
N ARG A 25 14.49 0.66 -6.83
CA ARG A 25 15.27 1.60 -6.00
C ARG A 25 16.77 1.51 -6.26
N LEU A 26 17.35 0.31 -6.32
CA LEU A 26 18.76 0.11 -6.68
C LEU A 26 19.07 0.70 -8.06
N ARG A 27 18.19 0.47 -9.03
CA ARG A 27 18.34 1.01 -10.40
C ARG A 27 18.24 2.54 -10.43
N LEU A 28 17.38 3.14 -9.60
CA LEU A 28 17.28 4.60 -9.45
C LEU A 28 18.54 5.17 -8.79
N ASN A 29 19.03 4.52 -7.72
CA ASN A 29 20.24 4.89 -7.02
C ASN A 29 21.46 4.86 -7.96
N LEU A 30 21.61 3.78 -8.74
CA LEU A 30 22.68 3.65 -9.74
C LEU A 30 22.62 4.76 -10.81
N LYS A 31 21.43 5.07 -11.33
CA LYS A 31 21.27 6.18 -12.29
C LYS A 31 21.62 7.53 -11.67
N SER A 32 21.29 7.74 -10.40
CA SER A 32 21.67 8.95 -9.66
C SER A 32 23.19 9.08 -9.55
N ALA A 33 23.87 7.99 -9.15
CA ALA A 33 25.32 7.94 -9.08
C ALA A 33 25.97 8.21 -10.44
N GLN A 34 25.49 7.57 -11.51
CA GLN A 34 25.96 7.80 -12.88
C GLN A 34 25.81 9.25 -13.31
N ARG A 35 24.67 9.90 -13.01
CA ARG A 35 24.47 11.33 -13.31
C ARG A 35 25.48 12.20 -12.59
N HIS A 36 25.72 11.96 -11.31
CA HIS A 36 26.71 12.74 -10.55
C HIS A 36 28.13 12.57 -11.12
N ILE A 37 28.50 11.37 -11.55
CA ILE A 37 29.79 11.09 -12.18
C ILE A 37 29.89 11.79 -13.55
N GLU A 38 28.86 11.69 -14.40
CA GLU A 38 28.87 12.31 -15.73
C GLU A 38 28.87 13.84 -15.66
N VAL A 39 28.14 14.45 -14.73
CA VAL A 39 28.21 15.90 -14.46
C VAL A 39 29.62 16.30 -14.01
N ALA A 40 30.29 15.48 -13.20
CA ALA A 40 31.65 15.74 -12.78
C ALA A 40 32.66 15.61 -13.93
N LYS A 41 32.49 14.64 -14.84
CA LYS A 41 33.34 14.46 -16.03
C LYS A 41 33.18 15.58 -17.05
N THR A 42 31.96 16.06 -17.26
CA THR A 42 31.66 17.12 -18.26
C THR A 42 32.08 18.51 -17.81
N GLN A 43 32.23 18.73 -16.50
CA GLN A 43 32.87 19.92 -15.98
C GLN A 43 34.37 19.86 -16.31
N LYS A 44 34.78 20.55 -17.38
CA LYS A 44 36.17 20.62 -17.86
C LYS A 44 37.16 20.75 -16.70
N THR A 45 37.95 19.71 -16.48
CA THR A 45 39.16 19.77 -15.67
C THR A 45 40.29 20.34 -16.52
N PHE A 46 40.60 21.62 -16.33
CA PHE A 46 41.89 22.31 -16.57
C PHE A 46 42.62 22.20 -17.93
N ALA A 47 42.19 21.39 -18.89
CA ALA A 47 42.96 21.17 -20.11
C ALA A 47 42.70 22.27 -21.15
N GLY A 48 43.38 23.41 -21.01
CA GLY A 48 43.74 24.22 -22.20
C GLY A 48 43.66 25.74 -22.15
N ASP A 49 43.36 26.40 -21.02
CA ASP A 49 43.44 27.87 -21.00
C ASP A 49 44.87 28.33 -20.76
N LYS A 50 45.42 29.06 -21.74
CA LYS A 50 46.74 29.71 -21.66
C LYS A 50 46.77 30.89 -20.67
N ASP A 51 45.64 31.19 -20.03
CA ASP A 51 45.44 32.30 -19.09
C ASP A 51 45.77 31.98 -17.62
N VAL A 52 46.39 30.83 -17.33
CA VAL A 52 46.84 30.45 -15.96
C VAL A 52 48.12 31.23 -15.53
N LEU A 53 48.35 32.42 -16.08
CA LEU A 53 49.56 33.20 -15.82
C LEU A 53 49.57 33.93 -14.47
N GLN A 54 48.51 33.82 -13.65
CA GLN A 54 48.43 34.41 -12.31
C GLN A 54 48.23 33.32 -11.24
N ALA A 55 49.19 33.24 -10.30
CA ALA A 55 49.21 32.23 -9.24
C ALA A 55 47.96 32.28 -8.34
N ASP A 56 47.48 33.47 -7.98
CA ASP A 56 46.32 33.64 -7.10
C ASP A 56 45.02 33.08 -7.73
N ARG A 57 44.81 33.31 -9.03
CA ARG A 57 43.67 32.73 -9.77
C ARG A 57 43.76 31.21 -9.90
N ALA A 58 44.97 30.66 -9.99
CA ALA A 58 45.18 29.23 -10.01
C ALA A 58 44.83 28.58 -8.66
N VAL A 59 45.19 29.22 -7.54
CA VAL A 59 44.86 28.75 -6.18
C VAL A 59 43.35 28.79 -5.93
N GLU A 60 42.68 29.90 -6.21
CA GLU A 60 41.21 30.01 -6.07
C GLU A 60 40.48 28.93 -6.90
N MET A 61 40.97 28.66 -8.10
CA MET A 61 40.37 27.65 -8.98
C MET A 61 40.63 26.23 -8.49
N ILE A 62 41.81 25.93 -7.93
CA ILE A 62 42.09 24.67 -7.24
C ILE A 62 41.13 24.48 -6.08
N ASP A 63 40.91 25.51 -5.25
CA ASP A 63 39.98 25.44 -4.13
C ASP A 63 38.53 25.17 -4.58
N VAL A 64 38.07 25.81 -5.66
CA VAL A 64 36.75 25.52 -6.25
C VAL A 64 36.66 24.07 -6.73
N THR A 65 37.69 23.56 -7.43
CA THR A 65 37.68 22.17 -7.89
C THR A 65 37.77 21.16 -6.75
N LEU A 66 38.54 21.46 -5.71
CA LEU A 66 38.62 20.67 -4.48
C LEU A 66 37.28 20.64 -3.75
N GLY A 67 36.58 21.78 -3.66
CA GLY A 67 35.24 21.89 -3.10
C GLY A 67 34.22 21.03 -3.86
N LYS A 68 34.27 21.05 -5.20
CA LYS A 68 33.44 20.18 -6.06
C LYS A 68 33.76 18.71 -5.85
N ALA A 69 35.03 18.32 -5.80
CA ALA A 69 35.45 16.94 -5.57
C ALA A 69 35.00 16.42 -4.19
N ARG A 70 35.11 17.25 -3.14
CA ARG A 70 34.60 16.93 -1.78
C ARG A 70 33.08 16.74 -1.78
N THR A 71 32.35 17.64 -2.45
CA THR A 71 30.88 17.54 -2.59
C THR A 71 30.48 16.26 -3.32
N LEU A 72 31.18 15.91 -4.42
CA LEU A 72 30.95 14.67 -5.16
C LEU A 72 31.22 13.45 -4.28
N LYS A 73 32.34 13.43 -3.54
CA LYS A 73 32.67 12.34 -2.61
C LYS A 73 31.57 12.16 -1.56
N GLN A 74 31.06 13.24 -0.97
CA GLN A 74 29.99 13.18 0.02
C GLN A 74 28.70 12.59 -0.59
N LYS A 75 28.29 13.07 -1.77
CA LYS A 75 27.07 12.57 -2.46
C LYS A 75 27.20 11.11 -2.89
N LEU A 76 28.35 10.71 -3.43
CA LEU A 76 28.58 9.30 -3.77
C LEU A 76 28.63 8.43 -2.52
N GLY A 77 29.19 8.94 -1.41
CA GLY A 77 29.19 8.25 -0.13
C GLY A 77 27.78 7.94 0.38
N SER A 78 26.85 8.88 0.31
CA SER A 78 25.46 8.62 0.71
C SER A 78 24.76 7.63 -0.21
N LEU A 79 25.02 7.67 -1.52
CA LEU A 79 24.44 6.71 -2.49
C LEU A 79 24.98 5.29 -2.28
N VAL A 80 26.26 5.15 -1.89
CA VAL A 80 26.85 3.83 -1.55
C VAL A 80 26.23 3.28 -0.27
N GLN A 81 25.99 4.11 0.75
CA GLN A 81 25.28 3.68 1.97
C GLN A 81 23.85 3.24 1.66
N GLU A 82 23.14 3.97 0.80
CA GLU A 82 21.81 3.57 0.34
C GLU A 82 21.86 2.25 -0.46
N GLU A 83 22.86 2.07 -1.33
CA GLU A 83 23.06 0.81 -2.07
C GLU A 83 23.27 -0.37 -1.14
N GLN A 84 24.12 -0.23 -0.12
CA GLN A 84 24.37 -1.28 0.87
C GLN A 84 23.09 -1.67 1.62
N LYS A 85 22.30 -0.68 2.04
CA LYS A 85 21.00 -0.90 2.70
C LYS A 85 20.01 -1.62 1.77
N LEU A 86 19.92 -1.19 0.51
CA LEU A 86 19.03 -1.83 -0.46
C LEU A 86 19.47 -3.27 -0.79
N CYS A 87 20.78 -3.53 -0.85
CA CYS A 87 21.32 -4.88 -1.05
C CYS A 87 21.05 -5.80 0.15
N SER A 88 21.15 -5.29 1.40
CA SER A 88 20.81 -6.09 2.58
C SER A 88 19.31 -6.41 2.62
N GLN A 89 18.45 -5.43 2.32
CA GLN A 89 17.01 -5.64 2.19
C GLN A 89 16.67 -6.66 1.10
N GLN A 90 17.29 -6.53 -0.08
CA GLN A 90 17.08 -7.49 -1.18
C GLN A 90 17.48 -8.90 -0.78
N ARG A 91 18.61 -9.06 -0.08
CA ARG A 91 19.09 -10.36 0.39
C ARG A 91 18.11 -11.00 1.38
N ALA A 92 17.67 -10.25 2.39
CA ALA A 92 16.71 -10.72 3.39
C ALA A 92 15.36 -11.13 2.74
N ARG A 93 14.90 -10.38 1.72
CA ARG A 93 13.67 -10.70 0.99
C ARG A 93 13.81 -11.96 0.13
N ILE A 94 14.97 -12.16 -0.50
CA ILE A 94 15.25 -13.39 -1.26
C ILE A 94 15.29 -14.59 -0.32
N GLU A 95 16.00 -14.48 0.80
CA GLU A 95 16.10 -15.53 1.83
C GLU A 95 14.70 -15.91 2.35
N HIS A 96 13.89 -14.91 2.73
CA HIS A 96 12.51 -15.14 3.16
C HIS A 96 11.64 -15.86 2.12
N LEU A 97 11.85 -15.62 0.82
CA LEU A 97 11.14 -16.34 -0.24
C LEU A 97 11.74 -17.73 -0.52
N GLN A 98 13.04 -17.92 -0.31
CA GLN A 98 13.70 -19.22 -0.42
C GLN A 98 13.26 -20.16 0.71
N ASP A 99 13.06 -19.64 1.92
CA ASP A 99 12.52 -20.40 3.06
C ASP A 99 11.16 -21.02 2.71
N LEU A 100 10.34 -20.31 1.93
CA LEU A 100 9.05 -20.82 1.47
C LEU A 100 9.20 -22.08 0.60
N HIS A 101 10.21 -22.11 -0.27
CA HIS A 101 10.47 -23.27 -1.14
C HIS A 101 10.98 -24.48 -0.34
N ALA A 102 11.56 -24.26 0.84
CA ALA A 102 11.97 -25.31 1.74
C ALA A 102 10.80 -25.92 2.55
N ILE A 103 9.60 -25.34 2.46
CA ILE A 103 8.39 -25.79 3.14
C ILE A 103 7.49 -26.49 2.12
N SER A 104 7.28 -27.80 2.28
CA SER A 104 6.51 -28.59 1.31
C SER A 104 5.01 -28.66 1.62
N SER A 105 4.60 -28.37 2.85
CA SER A 105 3.23 -28.53 3.32
C SER A 105 2.80 -27.38 4.23
N VAL A 106 1.53 -26.98 4.12
CA VAL A 106 0.90 -25.99 5.00
C VAL A 106 0.84 -26.48 6.46
N ALA A 107 0.86 -27.80 6.69
CA ALA A 107 0.85 -28.40 8.01
C ALA A 107 2.23 -28.39 8.71
N ASP A 108 3.29 -27.94 8.03
CA ASP A 108 4.62 -27.82 8.62
C ASP A 108 4.62 -26.64 9.63
N PRO A 109 5.04 -26.83 10.89
CA PRO A 109 5.11 -25.75 11.87
C PRO A 109 5.96 -24.54 11.43
N ARG A 110 6.91 -24.74 10.50
CA ARG A 110 7.71 -23.66 9.91
C ARG A 110 6.86 -22.71 9.06
N TYR A 111 5.78 -23.20 8.47
CA TYR A 111 4.84 -22.39 7.69
C TYR A 111 4.18 -21.32 8.55
N ASP A 112 3.78 -21.65 9.78
CA ASP A 112 3.15 -20.69 10.70
C ASP A 112 4.06 -19.51 11.02
N GLY A 113 5.35 -19.78 11.25
CA GLY A 113 6.35 -18.74 11.46
C GLY A 113 6.49 -17.83 10.25
N TRP A 114 6.65 -18.43 9.06
CA TRP A 114 6.74 -17.70 7.81
C TRP A 114 5.48 -16.85 7.52
N ALA A 115 4.30 -17.43 7.70
CA ALA A 115 3.01 -16.76 7.48
C ALA A 115 2.79 -15.59 8.44
N ARG A 116 3.25 -15.70 9.70
CA ARG A 116 3.24 -14.59 10.67
C ARG A 116 4.14 -13.45 10.23
N THR A 117 5.38 -13.75 9.82
CA THR A 117 6.30 -12.72 9.28
C THR A 117 5.72 -12.02 8.06
N ARG A 118 5.12 -12.80 7.15
CA ARG A 118 4.40 -12.28 5.99
C ARG A 118 3.27 -11.33 6.40
N LEU A 119 2.43 -11.73 7.35
CA LEU A 119 1.32 -10.92 7.85
C LEU A 119 1.81 -9.61 8.48
N ASN A 120 2.81 -9.67 9.37
CA ASN A 120 3.40 -8.49 10.01
C ASN A 120 3.89 -7.49 8.97
N ARG A 121 4.63 -7.97 7.96
CA ARG A 121 5.09 -7.13 6.84
C ARG A 121 3.92 -6.51 6.05
N LEU A 122 2.85 -7.26 5.77
CA LEU A 122 1.66 -6.73 5.09
C LEU A 122 0.93 -5.66 5.92
N LEU A 123 0.88 -5.83 7.24
CA LEU A 123 0.31 -4.85 8.16
C LEU A 123 1.16 -3.59 8.20
N VAL A 124 2.49 -3.71 8.27
CA VAL A 124 3.41 -2.56 8.21
C VAL A 124 3.22 -1.77 6.90
N ASP A 125 3.20 -2.43 5.74
CA ASP A 125 2.92 -1.78 4.44
C ASP A 125 1.56 -1.06 4.44
N HIS A 126 0.52 -1.71 4.96
CA HIS A 126 -0.82 -1.11 5.05
C HIS A 126 -0.83 0.13 5.97
N MET A 127 -0.21 0.05 7.14
CA MET A 127 -0.12 1.17 8.09
C MET A 127 0.66 2.36 7.50
N LEU A 128 1.75 2.08 6.78
CA LEU A 128 2.53 3.11 6.10
C LEU A 128 1.70 3.85 5.04
N ARG A 129 0.89 3.13 4.26
CA ARG A 129 -0.01 3.72 3.25
C ARG A 129 -1.15 4.55 3.85
N LEU A 130 -1.60 4.21 5.06
CA LEU A 130 -2.57 5.02 5.81
C LEU A 130 -1.91 6.23 6.52
N GLY A 131 -0.58 6.35 6.47
CA GLY A 131 0.16 7.43 7.12
C GLY A 131 0.47 7.20 8.60
N TYR A 132 0.23 6.00 9.14
CA TYR A 132 0.55 5.60 10.52
C TYR A 132 2.03 5.20 10.67
N VAL A 133 2.92 6.12 10.33
CA VAL A 133 4.37 5.87 10.23
C VAL A 133 4.99 5.39 11.54
N GLU A 134 4.69 6.05 12.66
CA GLU A 134 5.29 5.72 13.96
C GLU A 134 4.89 4.32 14.45
N ALA A 135 3.61 3.98 14.28
CA ALA A 135 3.10 2.67 14.68
C ALA A 135 3.66 1.56 13.77
N ALA A 136 3.82 1.84 12.47
CA ALA A 136 4.44 0.92 11.52
C ALA A 136 5.92 0.67 11.84
N GLN A 137 6.68 1.71 12.21
CA GLN A 137 8.07 1.59 12.64
C GLN A 137 8.23 0.75 13.90
N LYS A 138 7.41 1.00 14.93
CA LYS A 138 7.42 0.19 16.16
C LYS A 138 7.09 -1.27 15.90
N MET A 139 6.06 -1.54 15.10
CA MET A 139 5.70 -2.91 14.74
C MET A 139 6.83 -3.60 13.95
N ALA A 140 7.46 -2.91 13.01
CA ALA A 140 8.57 -3.46 12.24
C ALA A 140 9.78 -3.83 13.12
N GLN A 141 10.06 -3.02 14.15
CA GLN A 141 11.11 -3.28 15.14
C GLN A 141 10.78 -4.48 16.03
N GLU A 142 9.59 -4.50 16.61
CA GLU A 142 9.15 -5.58 17.50
C GLU A 142 9.04 -6.93 16.79
N THR A 143 8.75 -6.93 15.49
CA THR A 143 8.59 -8.13 14.68
C THR A 143 9.81 -8.46 13.82
N GLU A 144 10.88 -7.67 13.92
CA GLU A 144 12.13 -7.82 13.14
C GLU A 144 11.91 -7.83 11.61
N THR A 145 10.90 -7.10 11.13
CA THR A 145 10.52 -7.03 9.69
C THR A 145 11.02 -5.78 8.97
N GLU A 146 11.93 -5.00 9.57
CA GLU A 146 12.48 -3.77 8.99
C GLU A 146 13.15 -4.01 7.62
N ASN A 147 13.89 -5.11 7.46
CA ASN A 147 14.56 -5.42 6.18
C ASN A 147 13.58 -5.91 5.10
N LEU A 148 12.38 -6.34 5.50
CA LEU A 148 11.34 -6.86 4.61
C LEU A 148 10.34 -5.77 4.18
N THR A 149 10.47 -4.55 4.71
CA THR A 149 9.53 -3.44 4.50
C THR A 149 10.24 -2.22 3.92
N ASP A 150 9.48 -1.33 3.27
CA ASP A 150 10.00 -0.16 2.56
C ASP A 150 9.73 1.14 3.34
N ILE A 151 10.03 1.16 4.65
CA ILE A 151 9.65 2.25 5.58
C ILE A 151 10.09 3.62 5.06
N ASP A 152 11.38 3.81 4.74
CA ASP A 152 11.89 5.14 4.33
C ASP A 152 11.18 5.70 3.09
N LEU A 153 10.82 4.82 2.16
CA LEU A 153 10.12 5.20 0.92
C LEU A 153 8.76 5.82 1.25
N PHE A 154 8.00 5.18 2.14
CA PHE A 154 6.69 5.65 2.55
C PHE A 154 6.75 6.85 3.49
N VAL A 155 7.81 6.98 4.30
CA VAL A 155 8.06 8.18 5.12
C VAL A 155 8.20 9.41 4.22
N GLU A 156 9.07 9.35 3.22
CA GLU A 156 9.27 10.46 2.29
C GLU A 156 8.02 10.72 1.43
N SER A 157 7.35 9.67 0.96
CA SER A 157 6.10 9.79 0.22
C SER A 157 5.00 10.46 1.05
N SER A 158 4.79 10.03 2.31
CA SER A 158 3.80 10.61 3.21
C SER A 158 4.12 12.07 3.55
N ARG A 159 5.41 12.41 3.68
CA ARG A 159 5.83 13.81 3.89
C ARG A 159 5.44 14.69 2.71
N ILE A 160 5.75 14.27 1.48
CA ILE A 160 5.41 15.03 0.27
C ILE A 160 3.89 15.13 0.09
N GLU A 161 3.17 14.03 0.30
CA GLU A 161 1.71 13.99 0.24
C GLU A 161 1.08 14.99 1.23
N LYS A 162 1.53 14.98 2.49
CA LYS A 162 1.05 15.92 3.52
C LYS A 162 1.36 17.37 3.16
N SER A 163 2.52 17.67 2.59
CA SER A 163 2.85 19.01 2.10
C SER A 163 1.93 19.44 0.95
N LEU A 164 1.65 18.55 -0.02
CA LEU A 164 0.71 18.84 -1.10
C LEU A 164 -0.70 19.13 -0.57
N ARG A 165 -1.21 18.31 0.35
CA ARG A 165 -2.52 18.54 0.98
C ARG A 165 -2.61 19.85 1.77
N LYS A 166 -1.46 20.41 2.20
CA LYS A 166 -1.35 21.72 2.86
C LYS A 166 -1.16 22.90 1.89
N GLY A 167 -1.08 22.65 0.58
CA GLY A 167 -0.84 23.69 -0.42
C GLY A 167 0.61 23.88 -0.84
N GLU A 168 1.55 23.11 -0.27
CA GLU A 168 2.98 23.29 -0.48
C GLU A 168 3.49 22.45 -1.66
N LEU A 169 3.77 23.10 -2.79
CA LEU A 169 4.23 22.43 -4.01
C LEU A 169 5.73 22.13 -4.06
N LYS A 170 6.53 22.84 -3.24
CA LYS A 170 8.00 22.82 -3.33
C LYS A 170 8.59 21.41 -3.16
N PRO A 171 8.18 20.60 -2.16
CA PRO A 171 8.75 19.26 -1.97
C PRO A 171 8.46 18.34 -3.15
N CYS A 172 7.24 18.34 -3.67
CA CYS A 172 6.87 17.50 -4.80
C CYS A 172 7.57 17.94 -6.09
N LEU A 173 7.74 19.25 -6.31
CA LEU A 173 8.50 19.75 -7.46
C LEU A 173 9.98 19.35 -7.40
N ALA A 174 10.60 19.39 -6.21
CA ALA A 174 11.96 18.91 -6.02
C ALA A 174 12.05 17.41 -6.39
N TRP A 175 11.13 16.60 -5.88
CA TRP A 175 11.02 15.19 -6.25
C TRP A 175 10.86 14.98 -7.77
N CYS A 176 9.99 15.76 -8.44
CA CYS A 176 9.85 15.70 -9.90
C CYS A 176 11.15 16.02 -10.64
N THR A 177 11.97 16.94 -10.13
CA THR A 177 13.26 17.27 -10.75
C THR A 177 14.28 16.15 -10.63
N GLU A 178 14.32 15.48 -9.48
CA GLU A 178 15.20 14.33 -9.23
C GLU A 178 14.84 13.14 -10.12
N HIS A 179 13.54 12.89 -10.30
CA HIS A 179 13.00 11.76 -11.06
C HIS A 179 12.63 12.08 -12.52
N LYS A 180 12.96 13.28 -13.03
CA LYS A 180 12.53 13.81 -14.34
C LYS A 180 12.64 12.85 -15.53
N GLN A 181 13.78 12.18 -15.69
CA GLN A 181 13.97 11.25 -16.83
C GLN A 181 13.07 10.02 -16.75
N MET A 182 12.73 9.58 -15.54
CA MET A 182 11.87 8.42 -15.31
C MET A 182 10.41 8.79 -15.47
N LEU A 183 10.01 9.95 -14.98
CA LEU A 183 8.68 10.52 -15.21
C LEU A 183 8.38 10.67 -16.70
N LYS A 184 9.37 11.08 -17.51
CA LYS A 184 9.26 11.10 -18.98
C LYS A 184 9.05 9.72 -19.59
N LYS A 185 9.67 8.66 -19.05
CA LYS A 185 9.47 7.28 -19.52
C LYS A 185 8.09 6.74 -19.16
N LEU A 186 7.59 7.09 -17.97
CA LEU A 186 6.22 6.80 -17.52
C LEU A 186 5.18 7.66 -18.22
N LYS A 187 5.58 8.69 -18.98
CA LYS A 187 4.71 9.70 -19.57
C LYS A 187 3.80 10.38 -18.53
N SER A 188 4.28 10.50 -17.28
CA SER A 188 3.53 11.15 -16.21
C SER A 188 3.44 12.66 -16.45
N THR A 189 2.24 13.22 -16.29
CA THR A 189 1.96 14.65 -16.41
C THR A 189 2.09 15.42 -15.08
N LEU A 190 2.48 14.74 -13.99
CA LEU A 190 2.52 15.31 -12.64
C LEU A 190 3.33 16.62 -12.54
N ASP A 191 4.50 16.71 -13.18
CA ASP A 191 5.29 17.95 -13.19
C ASP A 191 4.48 19.11 -13.82
N LEU A 192 3.79 18.86 -14.93
CA LEU A 192 2.95 19.87 -15.59
C LEU A 192 1.77 20.29 -14.72
N ASP A 193 1.10 19.36 -14.05
CA ASP A 193 -0.02 19.68 -13.17
C ASP A 193 0.41 20.54 -11.97
N LEU A 194 1.59 20.26 -11.40
CA LEU A 194 2.17 21.06 -10.32
C LEU A 194 2.56 22.45 -10.80
N ARG A 195 3.16 22.55 -12.00
CA ARG A 195 3.46 23.85 -12.64
C ARG A 195 2.19 24.63 -12.91
N GLN A 196 1.10 23.97 -13.30
CA GLN A 196 -0.18 24.62 -13.52
C GLN A 196 -0.78 25.09 -12.19
N GLN A 197 -0.62 24.35 -11.09
CA GLN A 197 -1.00 24.84 -9.77
C GLN A 197 -0.19 26.08 -9.35
N GLN A 198 1.12 26.13 -9.64
CA GLN A 198 1.93 27.34 -9.39
C GLN A 198 1.37 28.55 -10.17
N LEU A 199 0.94 28.33 -11.41
CA LEU A 199 0.35 29.37 -12.24
C LEU A 199 -0.99 29.83 -11.67
N ILE A 200 -1.83 28.90 -11.22
CA ILE A 200 -3.14 29.19 -10.61
C ILE A 200 -2.97 30.07 -9.37
N GLU A 201 -2.06 29.73 -8.47
CA GLU A 201 -1.83 30.55 -7.27
C GLU A 201 -1.25 31.93 -7.61
N SER A 202 -0.44 32.03 -8.66
CA SER A 202 0.06 33.33 -9.14
C SER A 202 -1.08 34.17 -9.74
N ALA A 203 -1.98 33.55 -10.51
CA ALA A 203 -3.15 34.22 -11.09
C ALA A 203 -4.18 34.63 -10.03
N ARG A 204 -4.31 33.84 -8.94
CA ARG A 204 -5.21 34.12 -7.81
C ARG A 204 -4.87 35.42 -7.08
N SER A 205 -3.59 35.83 -7.04
CA SER A 205 -3.16 37.08 -6.38
C SER A 205 -3.68 38.34 -7.08
N GLY A 206 -3.90 38.29 -8.40
CA GLY A 206 -4.38 39.43 -9.20
C GLY A 206 -3.38 40.58 -9.39
N ASP A 207 -2.22 40.54 -8.74
CA ASP A 207 -1.21 41.60 -8.80
C ASP A 207 -0.52 41.67 -10.17
N SER A 208 -0.44 42.87 -10.74
CA SER A 208 0.12 43.09 -12.08
C SER A 208 1.58 42.63 -12.24
N SER A 209 2.41 42.79 -11.20
CA SER A 209 3.80 42.30 -11.20
C SER A 209 3.88 40.76 -11.18
N VAL A 210 3.02 40.12 -10.40
CA VAL A 210 2.95 38.65 -10.27
C VAL A 210 2.41 38.02 -11.55
N LEU A 211 1.47 38.67 -12.24
CA LEU A 211 0.95 38.22 -13.54
C LEU A 211 2.01 38.23 -14.64
N VAL A 212 2.96 39.18 -14.62
CA VAL A 212 4.09 39.20 -15.55
C VAL A 212 5.01 37.99 -15.32
N ASP A 213 5.25 37.62 -14.06
CA ASP A 213 6.05 36.44 -13.74
C ASP A 213 5.30 35.13 -14.02
N ALA A 214 3.98 35.10 -13.82
CA ALA A 214 3.10 34.02 -14.23
C ALA A 214 3.15 33.79 -15.76
N LEU A 215 3.14 34.87 -16.56
CA LEU A 215 3.32 34.81 -18.01
C LEU A 215 4.67 34.23 -18.42
N LYS A 216 5.76 34.65 -17.76
CA LYS A 216 7.11 34.09 -18.00
C LYS A 216 7.17 32.60 -17.65
N HIS A 217 6.59 32.23 -16.50
CA HIS A 217 6.49 30.83 -16.06
C HIS A 217 5.73 29.98 -17.08
N ALA A 218 4.56 30.46 -17.54
CA ALA A 218 3.75 29.77 -18.53
C ALA A 218 4.49 29.56 -19.85
N ARG A 219 5.19 30.60 -20.34
CA ARG A 219 6.04 30.49 -21.54
C ARG A 219 7.19 29.50 -21.37
N THR A 220 7.76 29.40 -20.17
CA THR A 220 8.89 28.50 -19.89
C THR A 220 8.47 27.04 -19.83
N HIS A 221 7.32 26.75 -19.21
CA HIS A 221 6.89 25.38 -18.90
C HIS A 221 5.84 24.80 -19.85
N PHE A 222 5.03 25.64 -20.51
CA PHE A 222 3.92 25.22 -21.39
C PHE A 222 4.08 25.62 -22.86
N SER A 223 5.26 26.11 -23.28
CA SER A 223 5.49 26.43 -24.70
C SER A 223 5.40 25.19 -25.61
N SER A 224 4.99 25.42 -26.86
CA SER A 224 4.75 24.46 -27.97
C SER A 224 5.87 23.43 -28.28
N LYS A 225 6.97 23.41 -27.52
CA LYS A 225 8.04 22.39 -27.60
C LYS A 225 7.71 21.12 -26.80
N SER A 226 6.60 21.10 -26.08
CA SER A 226 6.11 19.97 -25.29
C SER A 226 5.34 18.96 -26.16
N ALA A 227 5.10 17.75 -25.66
CA ALA A 227 4.55 16.64 -26.45
C ALA A 227 3.10 16.98 -26.93
N PRO A 228 2.55 16.29 -27.96
CA PRO A 228 1.20 16.59 -28.48
C PRO A 228 0.09 16.63 -27.42
N GLY A 229 0.22 15.89 -26.31
CA GLY A 229 -0.73 15.90 -25.19
C GLY A 229 -0.64 17.14 -24.29
N ASP A 230 0.45 17.90 -24.37
CA ASP A 230 0.75 19.01 -23.47
C ASP A 230 0.13 20.35 -23.95
N GLN A 231 -0.43 20.37 -25.17
CA GLN A 231 -1.07 21.56 -25.75
C GLN A 231 -2.27 22.03 -24.92
N LYS A 232 -2.99 21.10 -24.27
CA LYS A 232 -4.10 21.41 -23.37
C LYS A 232 -3.66 22.31 -22.21
N PHE A 233 -2.51 22.02 -21.59
CA PHE A 233 -1.98 22.82 -20.48
C PHE A 233 -1.62 24.25 -20.91
N GLY A 234 -1.11 24.42 -22.14
CA GLY A 234 -0.82 25.75 -22.69
C GLY A 234 -2.07 26.59 -22.91
N LEU A 235 -3.14 25.99 -23.44
CA LEU A 235 -4.43 26.67 -23.62
C LEU A 235 -5.07 27.03 -22.27
N GLU A 236 -5.08 26.09 -21.33
CA GLU A 236 -5.62 26.33 -19.98
C GLU A 236 -4.82 27.39 -19.23
N ALA A 237 -3.49 27.41 -19.36
CA ALA A 237 -2.63 28.44 -18.80
C ALA A 237 -2.94 29.83 -19.38
N GLY A 238 -3.16 29.93 -20.69
CA GLY A 238 -3.57 31.18 -21.34
C GLY A 238 -4.93 31.68 -20.85
N GLY A 239 -5.90 30.79 -20.71
CA GLY A 239 -7.22 31.14 -20.19
C GLY A 239 -7.22 31.52 -18.71
N LEU A 240 -6.42 30.86 -17.86
CA LEU A 240 -6.26 31.21 -16.44
C LEU A 240 -5.71 32.63 -16.23
N LEU A 241 -4.85 33.09 -17.13
CA LEU A 241 -4.33 34.47 -17.09
C LEU A 241 -5.36 35.51 -17.56
N ALA A 242 -6.36 35.11 -18.33
CA ALA A 242 -7.43 35.99 -18.82
C ALA A 242 -8.66 36.00 -17.91
N HIS A 243 -8.85 34.98 -17.08
CA HIS A 243 -10.02 34.80 -16.23
C HIS A 243 -9.64 34.80 -14.74
N SER A 244 -10.09 35.85 -14.03
CA SER A 244 -10.02 35.96 -12.56
C SER A 244 -10.81 34.83 -11.88
N PRO A 245 -10.44 34.40 -10.66
CA PRO A 245 -11.23 33.47 -9.84
C PRO A 245 -12.70 33.87 -9.66
N ASP A 246 -13.04 35.17 -9.73
CA ASP A 246 -14.41 35.67 -9.59
C ASP A 246 -15.28 35.42 -10.84
N MET A 247 -14.66 35.10 -11.98
CA MET A 247 -15.35 34.83 -13.23
C MET A 247 -15.84 33.38 -13.24
N ALA A 248 -17.16 33.17 -13.23
CA ALA A 248 -17.79 31.85 -13.28
C ALA A 248 -17.72 31.17 -14.67
N VAL A 249 -16.55 31.23 -15.33
CA VAL A 249 -16.30 30.62 -16.64
C VAL A 249 -15.64 29.26 -16.45
N GLN A 250 -16.34 28.20 -16.87
CA GLN A 250 -15.78 26.84 -16.89
C GLN A 250 -14.88 26.64 -18.13
N PRO A 251 -13.80 25.84 -18.04
CA PRO A 251 -13.37 25.02 -16.89
C PRO A 251 -12.56 25.79 -15.82
N TYR A 252 -12.22 27.05 -16.06
CA TYR A 252 -11.25 27.82 -15.26
C TYR A 252 -11.65 28.01 -13.81
N HIS A 253 -12.93 28.27 -13.54
CA HIS A 253 -13.43 28.37 -12.18
C HIS A 253 -13.19 27.06 -11.39
N GLY A 254 -13.35 25.90 -12.01
CA GLY A 254 -13.05 24.61 -11.39
C GLY A 254 -11.57 24.43 -11.05
N LEU A 255 -10.65 24.99 -11.86
CA LEU A 255 -9.20 24.89 -11.63
C LEU A 255 -8.73 25.62 -10.37
N TYR A 256 -9.46 26.64 -9.90
CA TYR A 256 -9.18 27.35 -8.65
C TYR A 256 -9.67 26.59 -7.39
N SER A 257 -10.34 25.44 -7.55
CA SER A 257 -10.85 24.66 -6.42
C SER A 257 -9.75 24.20 -5.48
N PRO A 258 -9.93 24.31 -4.14
CA PRO A 258 -8.98 23.77 -3.18
C PRO A 258 -8.89 22.23 -3.22
N SER A 259 -9.89 21.53 -3.76
CA SER A 259 -9.87 20.05 -3.92
C SER A 259 -8.70 19.57 -4.78
N ARG A 260 -8.19 20.44 -5.66
CA ARG A 260 -7.10 20.12 -6.58
C ARG A 260 -5.81 19.71 -5.87
N TYR A 261 -5.54 20.24 -4.67
CA TYR A 261 -4.39 19.82 -3.87
C TYR A 261 -4.50 18.36 -3.40
N ALA A 262 -5.71 17.89 -3.09
CA ALA A 262 -5.94 16.48 -2.77
C ALA A 262 -5.74 15.59 -4.02
N GLU A 263 -6.27 16.01 -5.17
CA GLU A 263 -6.09 15.28 -6.44
C GLU A 263 -4.60 15.20 -6.85
N LEU A 264 -3.85 16.29 -6.68
CA LEU A 264 -2.40 16.31 -6.91
C LEU A 264 -1.64 15.39 -5.95
N ALA A 265 -2.06 15.34 -4.69
CA ALA A 265 -1.47 14.44 -3.69
C ALA A 265 -1.72 12.97 -4.06
N ASP A 266 -2.95 12.61 -4.41
CA ASP A 266 -3.32 11.25 -4.82
C ASP A 266 -2.57 10.83 -6.10
N LYS A 267 -2.48 11.74 -7.08
CA LYS A 267 -1.72 11.54 -8.32
C LYS A 267 -0.23 11.37 -8.06
N PHE A 268 0.34 12.13 -7.12
CA PHE A 268 1.73 11.96 -6.70
C PHE A 268 1.96 10.56 -6.09
N VAL A 269 1.10 10.14 -5.16
CA VAL A 269 1.21 8.81 -4.52
C VAL A 269 1.15 7.71 -5.58
N GLN A 270 0.19 7.77 -6.50
CA GLN A 270 0.08 6.81 -7.60
C GLN A 270 1.33 6.80 -8.48
N THR A 271 1.83 7.99 -8.88
CA THR A 271 3.03 8.11 -9.72
C THR A 271 4.27 7.55 -9.01
N GLN A 272 4.41 7.78 -7.70
CA GLN A 272 5.51 7.26 -6.89
C GLN A 272 5.45 5.74 -6.80
N LEU A 273 4.28 5.16 -6.54
CA LEU A 273 4.09 3.71 -6.48
C LEU A 273 4.42 3.05 -7.83
N GLU A 274 3.94 3.63 -8.94
CA GLU A 274 4.26 3.15 -10.29
C GLU A 274 5.77 3.24 -10.58
N LEU A 275 6.41 4.34 -10.19
CA LEU A 275 7.85 4.57 -10.39
C LEU A 275 8.71 3.51 -9.70
N VAL A 276 8.36 3.13 -8.47
CA VAL A 276 9.08 2.08 -7.73
C VAL A 276 8.58 0.67 -8.05
N GLY A 277 7.51 0.53 -8.83
CA GLY A 277 6.91 -0.77 -9.15
C GLY A 277 6.19 -1.44 -7.97
N ALA A 278 5.71 -0.65 -7.01
CA ALA A 278 4.82 -1.09 -5.95
C ALA A 278 3.38 -1.28 -6.46
N LEU A 279 2.56 -1.99 -5.70
CA LEU A 279 1.13 -2.11 -5.99
C LEU A 279 0.39 -0.83 -5.55
N ASP A 280 -0.61 -0.42 -6.33
CA ASP A 280 -1.49 0.72 -6.01
C ASP A 280 -2.28 0.43 -4.72
N VAL A 281 -2.76 -0.79 -4.57
CA VAL A 281 -3.47 -1.27 -3.37
C VAL A 281 -2.54 -2.13 -2.53
N ALA A 282 -2.58 -1.96 -1.21
CA ALA A 282 -1.81 -2.80 -0.28
C ALA A 282 -2.17 -4.28 -0.48
N LEU A 283 -1.17 -5.15 -0.57
CA LEU A 283 -1.35 -6.60 -0.81
C LEU A 283 -2.19 -7.28 0.28
N LEU A 284 -2.31 -6.67 1.46
CA LEU A 284 -3.21 -7.11 2.53
C LEU A 284 -4.67 -7.21 2.07
N HIS A 285 -5.16 -6.26 1.27
CA HIS A 285 -6.57 -6.25 0.84
C HIS A 285 -6.94 -7.47 0.00
N PRO A 286 -6.30 -7.74 -1.16
CA PRO A 286 -6.67 -8.88 -1.99
C PRO A 286 -6.46 -10.22 -1.25
N VAL A 287 -5.44 -10.33 -0.40
CA VAL A 287 -5.20 -11.53 0.42
C VAL A 287 -6.30 -11.74 1.47
N LEU A 288 -6.73 -10.67 2.14
CA LEU A 288 -7.80 -10.74 3.13
C LEU A 288 -9.13 -11.07 2.46
N LEU A 289 -9.46 -10.39 1.35
CA LEU A 289 -10.71 -10.60 0.63
C LEU A 289 -10.79 -12.00 0.01
N SER A 290 -9.68 -12.54 -0.51
CA SER A 290 -9.65 -13.92 -1.01
C SER A 290 -9.82 -14.92 0.11
N GLY A 291 -9.18 -14.70 1.27
CA GLY A 291 -9.37 -15.53 2.47
C GLY A 291 -10.82 -15.49 2.99
N ILE A 292 -11.44 -14.31 3.06
CA ILE A 292 -12.85 -14.17 3.44
C ILE A 292 -13.74 -14.93 2.44
N SER A 293 -13.53 -14.76 1.14
CA SER A 293 -14.34 -15.42 0.11
C SER A 293 -14.21 -16.94 0.16
N ALA A 294 -13.00 -17.46 0.39
CA ALA A 294 -12.75 -18.90 0.54
C ALA A 294 -13.50 -19.53 1.73
N LEU A 295 -13.67 -18.77 2.81
CA LEU A 295 -14.35 -19.24 4.02
C LEU A 295 -15.87 -18.92 4.00
N LYS A 296 -16.33 -18.01 3.13
CA LYS A 296 -17.70 -17.47 3.17
C LYS A 296 -18.69 -18.48 2.65
N THR A 297 -19.54 -18.99 3.54
CA THR A 297 -20.63 -19.91 3.19
C THR A 297 -21.99 -19.21 3.17
N PRO A 298 -23.01 -19.78 2.50
CA PRO A 298 -24.38 -19.27 2.57
C PRO A 298 -24.94 -19.18 4.01
N GLN A 299 -24.44 -20.00 4.93
CA GLN A 299 -24.81 -19.96 6.35
C GLN A 299 -24.32 -18.69 7.07
N CYS A 300 -23.27 -18.03 6.55
CA CYS A 300 -22.79 -16.76 7.09
C CYS A 300 -23.81 -15.63 6.87
N SER A 301 -24.66 -15.73 5.84
CA SER A 301 -25.72 -14.76 5.55
C SER A 301 -26.96 -14.97 6.41
N SER A 302 -27.22 -16.20 6.88
CA SER A 302 -28.37 -16.53 7.74
C SER A 302 -28.13 -16.24 9.22
N ALA A 303 -26.87 -16.15 9.68
CA ALA A 303 -26.52 -15.63 11.01
C ALA A 303 -27.14 -14.24 11.27
N ARG A 304 -27.38 -13.44 10.21
CA ARG A 304 -28.13 -12.18 10.22
C ARG A 304 -29.50 -12.27 10.90
N ARG A 305 -30.21 -13.40 10.79
CA ARG A 305 -31.56 -13.57 11.36
C ARG A 305 -31.54 -13.73 12.88
N GLU A 306 -30.42 -14.14 13.47
CA GLU A 306 -30.32 -14.38 14.92
C GLU A 306 -29.54 -13.28 15.67
N ILE A 307 -28.75 -12.46 14.96
CA ILE A 307 -27.96 -11.35 15.53
C ILE A 307 -28.84 -10.20 16.07
N ASN A 308 -30.12 -10.12 15.70
CA ASN A 308 -31.03 -9.10 16.25
C ASN A 308 -31.40 -9.33 17.73
N ASN A 309 -30.94 -10.41 18.38
CA ASN A 309 -31.21 -10.69 19.78
C ASN A 309 -29.90 -10.70 20.61
N THR A 310 -29.66 -9.60 21.33
CA THR A 310 -28.44 -9.26 22.08
C THR A 310 -28.01 -10.26 23.16
N LYS A 311 -28.84 -11.25 23.51
CA LYS A 311 -28.51 -12.30 24.49
C LYS A 311 -27.86 -13.56 23.90
N ALA A 312 -27.93 -13.77 22.57
CA ALA A 312 -27.28 -14.93 21.92
C ALA A 312 -25.77 -14.69 21.64
N LEU A 313 -25.33 -13.42 21.73
CA LEU A 313 -23.98 -12.99 21.39
C LEU A 313 -22.91 -13.57 22.33
N SER A 314 -23.20 -13.74 23.63
CA SER A 314 -22.22 -14.25 24.58
C SER A 314 -22.01 -15.77 24.52
N MET A 315 -22.98 -16.52 24.00
CA MET A 315 -22.91 -17.99 23.94
C MET A 315 -22.56 -18.54 22.55
N ALA A 316 -23.02 -17.90 21.46
CA ALA A 316 -22.68 -18.33 20.10
C ALA A 316 -21.18 -18.10 19.77
N VAL A 317 -20.56 -17.07 20.38
CA VAL A 317 -19.14 -16.76 20.28
C VAL A 317 -18.25 -17.82 20.95
N THR A 318 -18.80 -18.73 21.77
CA THR A 318 -17.99 -19.75 22.45
C THR A 318 -18.11 -21.15 21.87
N SER A 319 -18.97 -21.36 20.86
CA SER A 319 -19.27 -22.70 20.38
C SER A 319 -19.10 -22.89 18.87
N SER A 320 -19.43 -21.94 17.98
CA SER A 320 -19.00 -21.93 16.56
C SER A 320 -18.54 -20.55 16.16
N THR A 321 -17.27 -20.24 16.42
CA THR A 321 -16.62 -19.00 15.99
C THR A 321 -16.30 -19.07 14.50
N CYS A 322 -17.31 -18.96 13.64
CA CYS A 322 -17.05 -18.66 12.23
C CYS A 322 -16.38 -17.27 12.19
N PRO A 323 -15.11 -17.17 11.74
CA PRO A 323 -14.38 -15.89 11.78
C PRO A 323 -15.07 -14.80 10.94
N ILE A 324 -15.78 -15.20 9.87
CA ILE A 324 -16.50 -14.28 8.98
C ILE A 324 -17.78 -13.72 9.60
N CYS A 325 -18.38 -14.45 10.54
CA CYS A 325 -19.58 -13.99 11.24
C CYS A 325 -19.25 -13.01 12.38
N SER A 326 -17.96 -12.75 12.65
CA SER A 326 -17.55 -11.63 13.50
C SER A 326 -18.07 -10.30 12.92
N PRO A 327 -18.48 -9.33 13.76
CA PRO A 327 -19.04 -8.08 13.27
C PRO A 327 -18.07 -7.33 12.34
N GLU A 328 -16.77 -7.40 12.62
CA GLU A 328 -15.72 -6.73 11.86
C GLU A 328 -15.54 -7.31 10.45
N LEU A 329 -15.49 -8.65 10.33
CA LEU A 329 -15.32 -9.30 9.02
C LEU A 329 -16.63 -9.45 8.25
N ASN A 330 -17.78 -9.48 8.94
CA ASN A 330 -19.07 -9.65 8.30
C ASN A 330 -19.38 -8.51 7.34
N GLU A 331 -19.05 -7.28 7.71
CA GLU A 331 -19.25 -6.11 6.85
C GLU A 331 -18.41 -6.19 5.57
N LEU A 332 -17.14 -6.55 5.70
CA LEU A 332 -16.21 -6.76 4.58
C LEU A 332 -16.63 -7.94 3.70
N ALA A 333 -17.26 -8.96 4.27
CA ALA A 333 -17.69 -10.14 3.55
C ALA A 333 -18.91 -9.91 2.66
N ARG A 334 -19.72 -8.86 2.88
CA ARG A 334 -21.00 -8.64 2.18
C ARG A 334 -20.91 -8.70 0.66
N PRO A 335 -20.05 -7.91 -0.02
CA PRO A 335 -19.98 -7.88 -1.49
C PRO A 335 -19.26 -9.10 -2.10
N LEU A 336 -18.63 -9.95 -1.29
CA LEU A 336 -17.79 -11.05 -1.80
C LEU A 336 -18.62 -12.28 -2.21
N PRO A 337 -18.15 -13.07 -3.19
CA PRO A 337 -18.79 -14.34 -3.54
C PRO A 337 -18.63 -15.37 -2.42
N PHE A 338 -19.52 -16.37 -2.43
CA PHE A 338 -19.41 -17.54 -1.55
C PHE A 338 -18.30 -18.47 -2.02
N GLY A 339 -17.65 -19.15 -1.09
CA GLY A 339 -16.66 -20.19 -1.36
C GLY A 339 -17.28 -21.31 -2.17
N HIS A 340 -16.55 -21.76 -3.19
CA HIS A 340 -16.92 -22.93 -3.98
C HIS A 340 -16.39 -24.18 -3.27
N HIS A 341 -17.31 -25.04 -2.81
CA HIS A 341 -16.97 -26.30 -2.18
C HIS A 341 -17.46 -27.45 -3.08
N ASP A 342 -16.53 -28.17 -3.70
CA ASP A 342 -16.85 -29.32 -4.57
C ASP A 342 -17.27 -30.55 -3.75
N LYS A 343 -16.84 -30.61 -2.49
CA LYS A 343 -17.14 -31.69 -1.54
C LYS A 343 -17.82 -31.10 -0.32
N SER A 344 -18.93 -31.71 0.08
CA SER A 344 -19.55 -31.41 1.37
C SER A 344 -18.79 -32.15 2.47
N HIS A 345 -18.22 -31.40 3.40
CA HIS A 345 -17.67 -31.96 4.64
C HIS A 345 -18.75 -31.92 5.70
N VAL A 346 -19.14 -33.10 6.18
CA VAL A 346 -20.17 -33.29 7.17
C VAL A 346 -19.51 -33.95 8.38
N ASP A 347 -19.71 -33.39 9.57
CA ASP A 347 -19.22 -33.99 10.81
C ASP A 347 -19.83 -35.39 10.98
N GLU A 348 -19.06 -36.33 11.55
CA GLU A 348 -19.59 -37.64 11.91
C GLU A 348 -20.63 -37.51 13.06
N ASP A 349 -21.53 -38.48 13.18
CA ASP A 349 -22.44 -38.60 14.34
C ASP A 349 -23.36 -37.37 14.58
N LEU A 350 -24.00 -36.89 13.52
CA LEU A 350 -24.97 -35.80 13.57
C LEU A 350 -26.31 -36.21 14.20
N VAL A 351 -26.90 -35.28 14.93
CA VAL A 351 -28.25 -35.41 15.50
C VAL A 351 -29.13 -34.19 15.19
N VAL A 352 -30.42 -34.43 14.99
CA VAL A 352 -31.47 -33.42 14.83
C VAL A 352 -32.19 -33.21 16.15
N LEU A 353 -32.22 -31.95 16.58
CA LEU A 353 -33.02 -31.47 17.69
C LEU A 353 -34.50 -31.27 17.28
N PRO A 354 -35.46 -31.24 18.22
CA PRO A 354 -36.88 -31.06 17.92
C PRO A 354 -37.21 -29.75 17.19
N ASN A 355 -36.36 -28.73 17.31
CA ASN A 355 -36.47 -27.47 16.59
C ASN A 355 -35.90 -27.52 15.16
N GLY A 356 -35.49 -28.70 14.67
CA GLY A 356 -34.96 -28.92 13.33
C GLY A 356 -33.49 -28.58 13.14
N ARG A 357 -32.78 -28.13 14.18
CA ARG A 357 -31.33 -27.85 14.09
C ARG A 357 -30.52 -29.14 14.14
N VAL A 358 -29.54 -29.24 13.25
CA VAL A 358 -28.61 -30.37 13.17
C VAL A 358 -27.29 -30.00 13.84
N ILE A 359 -26.84 -30.82 14.78
CA ILE A 359 -25.61 -30.59 15.56
C ILE A 359 -24.90 -31.92 15.74
N ASN A 360 -23.56 -31.93 15.72
CA ASN A 360 -22.77 -33.10 16.12
C ASN A 360 -23.08 -33.50 17.59
N HIS A 361 -23.30 -34.80 17.82
CA HIS A 361 -23.73 -35.31 19.12
C HIS A 361 -22.71 -35.04 20.24
N GLY A 362 -21.42 -35.32 20.01
CA GLY A 362 -20.36 -35.08 21.01
C GLY A 362 -20.23 -33.60 21.38
N ARG A 363 -20.36 -32.72 20.40
CA ARG A 363 -20.36 -31.26 20.60
C ARG A 363 -21.59 -30.79 21.36
N LEU A 364 -22.77 -31.34 21.08
CA LEU A 364 -24.01 -31.05 21.80
C LEU A 364 -23.88 -31.41 23.28
N GLN A 365 -23.29 -32.57 23.60
CA GLN A 365 -23.05 -32.99 24.98
C GLN A 365 -22.09 -32.04 25.71
N LEU A 366 -20.98 -31.67 25.07
CA LEU A 366 -19.99 -30.76 25.65
C LEU A 366 -20.58 -29.36 25.93
N LEU A 367 -21.46 -28.87 25.06
CA LEU A 367 -22.15 -27.60 25.27
C LEU A 367 -23.21 -27.69 26.39
N ASN A 368 -23.97 -28.77 26.46
CA ASN A 368 -24.92 -28.99 27.54
C ASN A 368 -24.24 -29.15 28.92
N GLN A 369 -23.06 -29.76 28.96
CA GLN A 369 -22.24 -29.81 30.18
C GLN A 369 -21.80 -28.41 30.63
N LYS A 370 -21.33 -27.56 29.69
CA LYS A 370 -20.99 -26.15 29.99
C LYS A 370 -22.20 -25.34 30.46
N LEU A 371 -23.38 -25.65 29.94
CA LEU A 371 -24.64 -25.01 30.30
C LEU A 371 -25.29 -25.57 31.58
N LYS A 372 -24.63 -26.55 32.24
CA LYS A 372 -25.12 -27.20 33.47
C LYS A 372 -26.53 -27.79 33.32
N VAL A 373 -26.85 -28.32 32.14
CA VAL A 373 -28.15 -28.95 31.89
C VAL A 373 -28.25 -30.27 32.66
N PRO A 374 -29.39 -30.57 33.32
CA PRO A 374 -29.55 -31.80 34.09
C PRO A 374 -29.41 -33.05 33.22
N LYS A 375 -28.85 -34.12 33.79
CA LYS A 375 -28.64 -35.40 33.11
C LYS A 375 -29.97 -35.94 32.56
N GLY A 376 -29.98 -36.37 31.29
CA GLY A 376 -31.16 -36.87 30.57
C GLY A 376 -31.97 -35.78 29.85
N LYS A 377 -31.57 -34.51 29.97
CA LYS A 377 -32.12 -33.42 29.16
C LYS A 377 -31.07 -32.81 28.23
N ILE A 378 -31.56 -32.30 27.11
CA ILE A 378 -30.78 -31.61 26.10
C ILE A 378 -31.43 -30.27 25.84
N ARG A 379 -30.62 -29.22 25.90
CA ARG A 379 -30.98 -27.88 25.47
C ARG A 379 -30.25 -27.55 24.18
N ASP A 380 -30.93 -26.82 23.30
CA ASP A 380 -30.25 -26.20 22.16
C ASP A 380 -29.35 -25.07 22.67
N PRO A 381 -28.01 -25.16 22.51
CA PRO A 381 -27.08 -24.12 22.95
C PRO A 381 -27.29 -22.77 22.23
N PHE A 382 -27.98 -22.77 21.10
CA PHE A 382 -28.21 -21.60 20.26
C PHE A 382 -29.65 -21.08 20.35
N SER A 383 -30.54 -21.72 21.12
CA SER A 383 -31.92 -21.25 21.29
C SER A 383 -32.02 -20.21 22.41
N THR A 384 -32.63 -19.08 22.10
CA THR A 384 -32.99 -18.03 23.06
C THR A 384 -34.17 -18.38 23.95
N THR A 385 -34.99 -19.37 23.58
CA THR A 385 -36.18 -19.76 24.36
C THR A 385 -35.84 -20.59 25.61
N GLY A 386 -34.63 -21.16 25.66
CA GLY A 386 -34.17 -21.94 26.81
C GLY A 386 -34.91 -23.27 27.02
N GLU A 387 -35.61 -23.74 26.00
CA GLU A 387 -36.34 -25.01 26.03
C GLU A 387 -35.40 -26.21 26.23
N GLU A 388 -35.77 -27.09 27.15
CA GLU A 388 -35.08 -28.33 27.43
C GLU A 388 -35.95 -29.50 26.96
N TRP A 389 -35.38 -30.40 26.16
CA TRP A 389 -36.03 -31.62 25.71
C TRP A 389 -35.42 -32.84 26.39
N ILE A 390 -36.14 -33.95 26.36
CA ILE A 390 -35.62 -35.24 26.82
C ILE A 390 -34.64 -35.76 25.76
N GLU A 391 -33.50 -36.29 26.19
CA GLU A 391 -32.42 -36.78 25.32
C GLU A 391 -32.92 -37.82 24.30
N SER A 392 -33.90 -38.66 24.67
CA SER A 392 -34.51 -39.66 23.80
C SER A 392 -35.27 -39.11 22.60
N VAL A 393 -35.58 -37.81 22.57
CA VAL A 393 -36.31 -37.16 21.46
C VAL A 393 -35.37 -36.78 20.31
N VAL A 394 -34.06 -36.74 20.58
CA VAL A 394 -33.03 -36.40 19.60
C VAL A 394 -32.86 -37.55 18.60
N ARG A 395 -32.90 -37.23 17.30
CA ARG A 395 -32.84 -38.24 16.23
C ARG A 395 -31.50 -38.20 15.53
N LYS A 396 -30.90 -39.37 15.29
CA LYS A 396 -29.65 -39.48 14.52
C LYS A 396 -29.92 -39.16 13.05
N VAL A 397 -29.00 -38.41 12.44
CA VAL A 397 -29.03 -38.07 11.02
C VAL A 397 -28.04 -38.95 10.29
N PHE A 398 -28.49 -39.52 9.17
CA PHE A 398 -27.63 -40.22 8.23
C PHE A 398 -27.55 -39.36 6.97
N VAL A 399 -26.34 -38.98 6.58
CA VAL A 399 -26.05 -38.32 5.31
C VAL A 399 -25.43 -39.39 4.41
N PHE A 400 -26.11 -39.72 3.31
CA PHE A 400 -25.72 -40.74 2.35
C PHE A 400 -25.01 -40.15 1.15
#